data_AF-A0AAN6SR60-F1
#
_entry.id   AF-A0AAN6SR60-F1
#
_cell.length_a   1.000
_cell.length_b   1.000
_cell.length_c   1.000
_cell.angle_alpha   90.00
_cell.angle_beta   90.00
_cell.angle_gamma   90.00
#
_symmetry.space_group_name_H-M   'P 1'
#
loop_
_entity.id
_entity.type
_entity.pdbx_description
1 polymer ?
#
loop_
_entity_poly.entity_id
_entity_poly.type
_entity_poly.pdbx_seq_one_letter_code
_entity_poly.pdbx_strand_id
1 'polypeptide(L)'
;MATNAGQGNSASPGAEEGKATKKPKPPPVRPPLPPGPRTPYDFYDAWSPPAIPKKSNGKQHSPIADSEPPSELESVKCRTLTPSSYSRWLDAYHNNHVQDVLKGATEYLEFYGAKTPRVTGLIVSKMAAPQLIFVDGTFAELAQEMAEYVQVGEDVKTYLAKEQNEEALHVIVQASHLLNSVPEKEFTGAYNLLIHLVLQSKDPKKYLPIVCGNLQKPITSSPAHGFTLAANALSTVFNLLEQGNPLRFNVLLQIARFIRQHGQFELLKPRLKNLEGWFDLWDTNEDDQRRLYVEVSDAAAEAGDDAESYYYLIKALGTFDRDEQEEITSEEAQKLSLKAVRMAISHPTRFDFQDLRALPSVQALGDSHPIYSQLLDIFTEQDLEDYSDFKDEHEGWIEKEKLDNEKLQRKMRLLTFASLAASTPNREIPYANIAKALQIPSEEVEMWTIDVVRAKLVEGRLSQQQKVFLVHRTTYRVFGEKQWRELATRIDQYKSIVDQLRVVLRKGQSDVESQREREQQELERKLAGAGISSGQGGERRRLPLKPRTDEDD
;
A
#
# COMPACT_ATOMS: atom_id res chain seq x y z
N MET A 1 14.33 -55.29 -46.34
CA MET A 1 15.28 -55.43 -47.48
C MET A 1 15.75 -54.04 -47.82
N ALA A 2 17.02 -53.62 -47.81
CA ALA A 2 18.32 -54.24 -47.62
C ALA A 2 19.24 -53.03 -47.27
N THR A 3 19.86 -52.98 -46.08
CA THR A 3 21.30 -53.27 -45.82
C THR A 3 22.32 -52.50 -46.67
N ASN A 4 23.16 -51.70 -46.01
CA ASN A 4 24.64 -51.70 -46.09
C ASN A 4 25.14 -50.54 -45.18
N ALA A 5 25.86 -50.73 -44.06
CA ALA A 5 27.03 -51.54 -43.71
C ALA A 5 28.36 -51.03 -44.32
N GLY A 6 29.34 -50.80 -43.43
CA GLY A 6 30.76 -50.53 -43.72
C GLY A 6 31.32 -49.45 -42.78
N GLN A 7 31.86 -49.79 -41.60
CA GLN A 7 33.28 -50.15 -41.35
C GLN A 7 34.24 -49.03 -41.83
N GLY A 8 35.17 -48.50 -41.05
CA GLY A 8 35.93 -49.00 -39.90
C GLY A 8 37.34 -48.42 -39.98
N ASN A 9 38.11 -48.59 -38.90
CA ASN A 9 39.55 -48.28 -38.67
C ASN A 9 39.79 -47.01 -37.83
N SER A 10 40.21 -47.04 -36.56
CA SER A 10 41.19 -47.83 -35.78
C SER A 10 42.61 -47.28 -35.77
N ALA A 11 43.08 -47.04 -34.52
CA ALA A 11 44.44 -47.16 -33.99
C ALA A 11 45.45 -46.04 -34.28
N SER A 12 46.39 -45.64 -33.41
CA SER A 12 46.65 -45.71 -31.95
C SER A 12 47.84 -44.73 -31.70
N PRO A 13 48.74 -44.84 -30.69
CA PRO A 13 49.04 -43.75 -29.75
C PRO A 13 50.47 -43.18 -29.91
N GLY A 14 50.73 -42.01 -29.32
CA GLY A 14 52.09 -41.45 -29.26
C GLY A 14 52.23 -40.47 -28.09
N ALA A 15 53.01 -40.87 -27.10
CA ALA A 15 53.42 -40.06 -25.96
C ALA A 15 54.66 -39.23 -26.32
N GLU A 16 54.77 -37.99 -25.84
CA GLU A 16 56.00 -37.42 -25.28
C GLU A 16 55.77 -36.04 -24.60
N GLU A 17 56.11 -36.02 -23.32
CA GLU A 17 56.71 -35.00 -22.47
C GLU A 17 56.52 -33.48 -22.71
N GLY A 18 55.92 -32.84 -21.69
CA GLY A 18 56.63 -31.85 -20.87
C GLY A 18 56.85 -30.44 -21.42
N LYS A 19 55.97 -29.49 -21.06
CA LYS A 19 56.36 -28.12 -20.68
C LYS A 19 55.23 -27.38 -19.95
N ALA A 20 55.53 -26.97 -18.71
CA ALA A 20 54.68 -26.14 -17.88
C ALA A 20 54.72 -24.68 -18.33
N THR A 21 53.56 -24.11 -18.69
CA THR A 21 53.37 -22.65 -18.80
C THR A 21 52.01 -22.24 -18.22
N LYS A 22 52.09 -21.63 -17.02
CA LYS A 22 51.16 -20.73 -16.32
C LYS A 22 49.75 -20.57 -16.89
N LYS A 23 48.73 -21.07 -16.18
CA LYS A 23 47.32 -20.65 -16.33
C LYS A 23 47.15 -19.19 -15.89
N PRO A 24 46.38 -18.36 -16.61
CA PRO A 24 46.08 -16.98 -16.22
C PRO A 24 45.09 -16.95 -15.05
N LYS A 25 45.31 -16.04 -14.09
CA LYS A 25 44.38 -15.75 -12.99
C LYS A 25 43.05 -15.22 -13.57
N PRO A 26 41.88 -15.64 -13.05
CA PRO A 26 40.61 -14.99 -13.37
C PRO A 26 40.59 -13.56 -12.78
N PRO A 27 39.92 -12.60 -13.44
CA PRO A 27 39.77 -11.24 -12.91
C PRO A 27 38.95 -11.27 -11.60
N PRO A 28 39.22 -10.36 -10.65
CA PRO A 28 38.50 -10.32 -9.38
C PRO A 28 37.03 -9.97 -9.62
N VAL A 29 36.14 -10.84 -9.14
CA VAL A 29 34.70 -10.61 -9.04
C VAL A 29 34.49 -9.40 -8.14
N ARG A 30 33.94 -8.31 -8.68
CA ARG A 30 33.48 -7.18 -7.86
C ARG A 30 32.32 -7.68 -6.99
N PRO A 31 32.33 -7.47 -5.66
CA PRO A 31 31.14 -7.69 -4.85
C PRO A 31 30.03 -6.73 -5.32
N PRO A 32 28.76 -7.15 -5.27
CA PRO A 32 27.65 -6.25 -5.59
C PRO A 32 27.69 -5.05 -4.63
N LEU A 33 27.50 -3.86 -5.17
CA LEU A 33 27.41 -2.63 -4.39
C LEU A 33 26.29 -2.77 -3.35
N PRO A 34 26.51 -2.41 -2.08
CA PRO A 34 25.42 -2.27 -1.12
C PRO A 34 24.42 -1.23 -1.66
N PRO A 35 23.11 -1.35 -1.34
CA PRO A 35 22.12 -0.41 -1.83
C PRO A 35 22.52 0.99 -1.38
N GLY A 36 22.88 1.83 -2.37
CA GLY A 36 23.20 3.23 -2.12
C GLY A 36 21.98 3.97 -1.56
N PRO A 37 22.19 5.10 -0.86
CA PRO A 37 21.08 5.95 -0.46
C PRO A 37 20.26 6.32 -1.70
N ARG A 38 18.95 6.10 -1.61
CA ARG A 38 17.99 6.40 -2.68
C ARG A 38 18.22 7.84 -3.16
N THR A 39 18.37 8.01 -4.46
CA THR A 39 18.50 9.33 -5.08
C THR A 39 17.27 10.18 -4.73
N PRO A 40 17.40 11.47 -4.38
CA PRO A 40 16.28 12.35 -4.02
C PRO A 40 15.22 12.62 -5.11
N TYR A 41 15.27 11.93 -6.25
CA TYR A 41 14.44 12.22 -7.43
C TYR A 41 13.20 11.32 -7.59
N ASP A 42 12.93 10.40 -6.66
CA ASP A 42 11.70 9.56 -6.71
C ASP A 42 10.48 10.25 -6.07
N PHE A 43 10.53 11.58 -5.99
CA PHE A 43 9.58 12.38 -5.24
C PHE A 43 9.15 13.60 -6.08
N TYR A 44 7.85 13.64 -6.38
CA TYR A 44 7.01 14.81 -6.70
C TYR A 44 6.70 15.20 -8.17
N ASP A 45 5.39 15.31 -8.42
CA ASP A 45 4.64 16.18 -9.36
C ASP A 45 4.76 16.08 -10.90
N ALA A 46 5.74 15.41 -11.50
CA ALA A 46 5.87 15.39 -12.97
C ALA A 46 5.33 14.11 -13.62
N TRP A 47 4.27 14.14 -14.43
CA TRP A 47 3.75 13.00 -15.20
C TRP A 47 4.88 12.39 -16.05
N SER A 48 5.13 11.09 -15.91
CA SER A 48 6.23 10.40 -16.59
C SER A 48 5.70 9.75 -17.85
N PRO A 49 6.38 9.87 -19.00
CA PRO A 49 5.97 9.21 -20.23
C PRO A 49 5.92 7.67 -20.04
N PRO A 50 4.93 6.93 -20.58
CA PRO A 50 4.92 5.47 -20.60
C PRO A 50 6.26 4.88 -21.05
N ALA A 51 6.72 3.87 -20.32
CA ALA A 51 7.93 3.14 -20.68
C ALA A 51 7.77 2.44 -22.03
N ILE A 52 8.75 2.62 -22.92
CA ILE A 52 8.84 1.90 -24.19
C ILE A 52 8.86 0.38 -23.87
N PRO A 53 8.03 -0.45 -24.53
CA PRO A 53 8.05 -1.89 -24.30
C PRO A 53 9.44 -2.45 -24.62
N LYS A 54 10.05 -3.12 -23.65
CA LYS A 54 11.33 -3.81 -23.85
C LYS A 54 11.11 -4.88 -24.91
N LYS A 55 11.85 -4.80 -26.03
CA LYS A 55 11.89 -5.86 -27.05
C LYS A 55 12.15 -7.20 -26.38
N SER A 56 11.25 -8.15 -26.59
CA SER A 56 11.41 -9.54 -26.21
C SER A 56 12.52 -10.16 -27.05
N ASN A 57 13.75 -10.21 -26.52
CA ASN A 57 14.76 -11.09 -27.08
C ASN A 57 14.44 -12.52 -26.63
N GLY A 58 13.75 -13.24 -27.51
CA GLY A 58 13.59 -14.68 -27.40
C GLY A 58 14.92 -15.40 -27.54
N LYS A 59 15.23 -16.26 -26.57
CA LYS A 59 15.91 -17.55 -26.80
C LYS A 59 15.31 -18.59 -25.85
N GLN A 60 14.83 -19.67 -26.45
CA GLN A 60 14.18 -20.82 -25.84
C GLN A 60 15.18 -21.72 -25.08
N HIS A 61 14.81 -22.14 -23.86
CA HIS A 61 14.68 -23.54 -23.35
C HIS A 61 15.51 -24.67 -24.04
N SER A 62 16.17 -25.65 -23.41
CA SER A 62 16.21 -26.31 -22.06
C SER A 62 17.47 -27.25 -22.01
N PRO A 63 17.55 -28.40 -21.27
CA PRO A 63 17.23 -28.79 -19.88
C PRO A 63 18.40 -29.54 -19.17
N ILE A 64 18.52 -29.52 -17.83
CA ILE A 64 19.24 -30.59 -17.07
C ILE A 64 18.51 -30.87 -15.75
N ALA A 65 18.39 -32.16 -15.45
CA ALA A 65 17.55 -32.83 -14.47
C ALA A 65 18.16 -32.98 -13.07
N ASP A 66 17.27 -33.25 -12.11
CA ASP A 66 17.31 -34.14 -10.94
C ASP A 66 18.63 -34.34 -10.17
N SER A 67 18.60 -33.91 -8.89
CA SER A 67 19.28 -34.64 -7.80
C SER A 67 18.55 -34.41 -6.46
N GLU A 68 18.12 -35.51 -5.87
CA GLU A 68 17.47 -35.71 -4.56
C GLU A 68 18.28 -35.20 -3.35
N PRO A 69 17.64 -35.07 -2.15
CA PRO A 69 18.23 -34.47 -0.96
C PRO A 69 18.98 -35.51 -0.11
N PRO A 70 20.05 -35.15 0.62
CA PRO A 70 20.59 -36.01 1.66
C PRO A 70 19.90 -35.76 3.01
N SER A 71 19.38 -36.85 3.56
CA SER A 71 18.86 -37.03 4.92
C SER A 71 19.99 -37.11 5.96
N GLU A 72 19.62 -36.75 7.20
CA GLU A 72 20.23 -37.13 8.49
C GLU A 72 21.52 -36.43 8.94
N LEU A 73 21.36 -35.49 9.88
CA LEU A 73 22.35 -35.17 10.92
C LEU A 73 21.63 -35.00 12.27
N GLU A 74 22.23 -35.64 13.26
CA GLU A 74 21.69 -36.01 14.57
C GLU A 74 21.35 -34.85 15.52
N SER A 75 20.54 -35.18 16.53
CA SER A 75 20.11 -34.32 17.64
C SER A 75 21.27 -33.71 18.43
N VAL A 76 21.41 -32.38 18.38
CA VAL A 76 22.30 -31.64 19.28
C VAL A 76 21.61 -31.45 20.64
N LYS A 77 22.17 -32.07 21.68
CA LYS A 77 21.81 -31.84 23.08
C LYS A 77 22.04 -30.36 23.46
N CYS A 78 20.98 -29.67 23.88
CA CYS A 78 21.09 -28.36 24.53
C CYS A 78 21.94 -28.47 25.81
N ARG A 79 23.10 -27.80 25.83
CA ARG A 79 23.82 -27.51 27.08
C ARG A 79 23.16 -26.32 27.76
N THR A 80 22.68 -26.51 28.98
CA THR A 80 22.26 -25.44 29.88
C THR A 80 23.48 -24.61 30.30
N LEU A 81 23.50 -23.33 29.92
CA LEU A 81 24.51 -22.36 30.35
C LEU A 81 23.99 -21.60 31.57
N THR A 82 24.84 -21.49 32.60
CA THR A 82 24.56 -20.78 33.85
C THR A 82 24.65 -19.25 33.69
N PRO A 83 24.06 -18.45 34.61
CA PRO A 83 23.77 -17.03 34.38
C PRO A 83 24.95 -16.04 34.38
N SER A 84 26.20 -16.50 34.52
CA SER A 84 27.35 -15.61 34.83
C SER A 84 28.10 -15.06 33.61
N SER A 85 27.74 -15.42 32.37
CA SER A 85 28.54 -15.07 31.18
C SER A 85 27.99 -13.90 30.34
N TYR A 86 26.83 -13.33 30.69
CA TYR A 86 26.16 -12.33 29.85
C TYR A 86 26.62 -10.88 30.08
N SER A 87 27.26 -10.56 31.21
CA SER A 87 27.64 -9.18 31.56
C SER A 87 28.91 -8.67 30.86
N ARG A 88 29.88 -9.55 30.56
CA ARG A 88 31.20 -9.12 30.06
C ARG A 88 31.22 -8.64 28.61
N TRP A 89 30.23 -9.04 27.80
CA TRP A 89 30.15 -8.68 26.38
C TRP A 89 29.37 -7.37 26.15
N LEU A 90 28.33 -7.12 26.96
CA LEU A 90 27.55 -5.88 26.93
C LEU A 90 28.35 -4.66 27.40
N ASP A 91 29.19 -4.82 28.44
CA ASP A 91 30.05 -3.75 28.97
C ASP A 91 31.18 -3.36 28.01
N ALA A 92 31.68 -4.30 27.19
CA ALA A 92 32.69 -4.02 26.18
C ALA A 92 32.11 -3.33 24.93
N TYR A 93 30.88 -3.67 24.55
CA TYR A 93 30.22 -3.11 23.36
C TYR A 93 29.74 -1.66 23.57
N HIS A 94 29.28 -1.34 24.78
CA HIS A 94 28.88 0.04 25.11
C HIS A 94 30.08 0.99 25.17
N ASN A 95 31.22 0.54 25.70
CA ASN A 95 32.39 1.40 25.83
C ASN A 95 33.01 1.77 24.48
N ASN A 96 33.12 0.83 23.53
CA ASN A 96 33.73 1.14 22.23
C ASN A 96 32.84 2.02 21.36
N HIS A 97 31.52 1.79 21.34
CA HIS A 97 30.62 2.60 20.52
C HIS A 97 30.49 4.05 21.04
N VAL A 98 30.49 4.22 22.36
CA VAL A 98 30.49 5.56 22.98
C VAL A 98 31.80 6.30 22.70
N GLN A 99 32.94 5.60 22.70
CA GLN A 99 34.24 6.19 22.34
C GLN A 99 34.30 6.59 20.86
N ASP A 100 33.73 5.79 19.95
CA ASP A 100 33.67 6.13 18.52
C ASP A 100 32.74 7.33 18.24
N VAL A 101 31.61 7.43 18.95
CA VAL A 101 30.70 8.59 18.86
C VAL A 101 31.35 9.84 19.44
N LEU A 102 32.05 9.74 20.57
CA LEU A 102 32.82 10.86 21.14
C LEU A 102 33.92 11.31 20.19
N LYS A 103 34.65 10.37 19.58
CA LYS A 103 35.69 10.66 18.60
C LYS A 103 35.12 11.36 17.36
N GLY A 104 33.99 10.87 16.83
CA GLY A 104 33.30 11.51 15.71
C GLY A 104 32.74 12.91 16.07
N ALA A 105 32.27 13.09 17.30
CA ALA A 105 31.81 14.39 17.79
C ALA A 105 32.98 15.39 17.97
N THR A 106 34.14 14.93 18.44
CA THR A 106 35.35 15.76 18.55
C THR A 106 35.91 16.12 17.18
N GLU A 107 35.94 15.18 16.22
CA GLU A 107 36.38 15.44 14.85
C GLU A 107 35.43 16.42 14.13
N TYR A 108 34.11 16.31 14.38
CA TYR A 108 33.11 17.25 13.87
C TYR A 108 33.27 18.66 14.46
N LEU A 109 33.54 18.76 15.77
CA LEU A 109 33.79 20.03 16.46
C LEU A 109 35.12 20.68 16.05
N GLU A 110 36.16 19.90 15.78
CA GLU A 110 37.43 20.38 15.23
C GLU A 110 37.28 20.89 13.80
N PHE A 111 36.46 20.22 12.96
CA PHE A 111 36.30 20.58 11.56
C PHE A 111 35.32 21.75 11.33
N TYR A 112 34.21 21.83 12.07
CA TYR A 112 33.18 22.87 11.89
C TYR A 112 33.21 23.99 12.94
N GLY A 113 33.96 23.83 14.04
CA GLY A 113 33.96 24.75 15.17
C GLY A 113 32.61 24.79 15.91
N ALA A 114 32.57 25.48 17.06
CA ALA A 114 31.39 25.57 17.93
C ALA A 114 30.23 26.44 17.38
N LYS A 115 30.06 26.52 16.06
CA LYS A 115 28.94 27.21 15.43
C LYS A 115 27.89 26.18 15.07
N THR A 116 26.71 26.30 15.68
CA THR A 116 25.52 25.60 15.21
C THR A 116 25.32 25.91 13.73
N PRO A 117 24.97 24.91 12.89
CA PRO A 117 24.67 25.19 11.50
C PRO A 117 23.53 26.21 11.49
N ARG A 118 23.79 27.40 10.95
CA ARG A 118 22.74 28.35 10.62
C ARG A 118 21.81 27.57 9.69
N VAL A 119 20.58 27.34 10.14
CA VAL A 119 19.46 27.05 9.25
C VAL A 119 19.26 28.34 8.46
N THR A 120 20.08 28.55 7.42
CA THR A 120 19.68 29.38 6.31
C THR A 120 18.46 28.70 5.77
N GLY A 121 17.30 29.31 6.00
CA GLY A 121 16.10 29.09 5.22
C GLY A 121 16.42 29.43 3.77
N LEU A 122 17.14 28.54 3.10
CA LEU A 122 16.90 28.31 1.71
C LEU A 122 15.47 27.79 1.69
N ILE A 123 14.56 28.69 1.34
CA ILE A 123 13.41 28.31 0.54
C ILE A 123 14.04 27.51 -0.61
N VAL A 124 14.11 26.19 -0.44
CA VAL A 124 14.31 25.29 -1.56
C VAL A 124 13.02 25.50 -2.34
N SER A 125 13.04 26.48 -3.23
CA SER A 125 12.16 26.48 -4.38
C SER A 125 12.35 25.09 -4.96
N LYS A 126 11.35 24.22 -4.73
CA LYS A 126 11.32 22.87 -5.27
C LYS A 126 11.64 23.04 -6.74
N MET A 127 12.86 22.70 -7.13
CA MET A 127 13.21 22.71 -8.54
C MET A 127 12.41 21.58 -9.15
N ALA A 128 11.22 21.94 -9.66
CA ALA A 128 10.55 21.19 -10.69
C ALA A 128 11.63 20.85 -11.73
N ALA A 129 11.65 19.60 -12.20
CA ALA A 129 12.56 19.18 -13.25
C ALA A 129 12.62 20.27 -14.34
N PRO A 130 13.82 20.70 -14.80
CA PRO A 130 13.90 21.75 -15.81
C PRO A 130 13.11 21.32 -17.03
N GLN A 131 12.04 22.06 -17.31
CA GLN A 131 11.20 21.94 -18.49
C GLN A 131 12.02 22.42 -19.69
N LEU A 132 12.73 21.50 -20.34
CA LEU A 132 13.53 21.83 -21.52
C LEU A 132 12.71 21.60 -22.79
N ILE A 133 11.84 22.56 -23.09
CA ILE A 133 11.34 22.77 -24.44
C ILE A 133 12.17 23.91 -25.02
N PHE A 134 13.18 23.56 -25.81
CA PHE A 134 13.97 24.54 -26.56
C PHE A 134 13.24 24.82 -27.86
N VAL A 135 12.59 25.98 -27.93
CA VAL A 135 11.98 26.50 -29.15
C VAL A 135 12.57 27.89 -29.35
N ASP A 136 13.52 28.01 -30.27
CA ASP A 136 14.17 29.27 -30.61
C ASP A 136 13.38 29.95 -31.73
N GLY A 137 12.84 31.14 -31.47
CA GLY A 137 12.09 31.93 -32.46
C GLY A 137 11.17 32.97 -31.82
N THR A 138 10.81 34.00 -32.59
CA THR A 138 9.75 34.93 -32.18
C THR A 138 8.37 34.27 -32.34
N PHE A 139 7.36 34.72 -31.58
CA PHE A 139 6.00 34.16 -31.66
C PHE A 139 5.46 34.12 -33.09
N ALA A 140 5.74 35.17 -33.88
CA ALA A 140 5.29 35.26 -35.27
C ALA A 140 5.94 34.20 -36.18
N GLU A 141 7.23 33.92 -36.01
CA GLU A 141 7.96 32.90 -36.79
C GLU A 141 7.45 31.50 -36.43
N LEU A 142 7.29 31.21 -35.13
CA LEU A 142 6.82 29.92 -34.64
C LEU A 142 5.35 29.66 -34.99
N ALA A 143 4.50 30.68 -34.92
CA ALA A 143 3.10 30.58 -35.35
C ALA A 143 3.00 30.36 -36.86
N GLN A 144 3.88 30.97 -37.65
CA GLN A 144 3.91 30.79 -39.11
C GLN A 144 4.41 29.38 -39.48
N GLU A 145 5.46 28.88 -38.85
CA GLU A 145 5.94 27.51 -39.04
C GLU A 145 4.85 26.48 -38.70
N MET A 146 4.15 26.67 -37.58
CA MET A 146 3.02 25.81 -37.20
C MET A 146 1.85 25.93 -38.19
N ALA A 147 1.54 27.13 -38.68
CA ALA A 147 0.45 27.33 -39.65
C ALA A 147 0.77 26.70 -41.02
N GLU A 148 2.01 26.77 -41.48
CA GLU A 148 2.47 26.07 -42.68
C GLU A 148 2.41 24.54 -42.48
N TYR A 149 2.77 24.06 -41.29
CA TYR A 149 2.69 22.65 -40.93
C TYR A 149 1.25 22.11 -40.89
N VAL A 150 0.31 22.93 -40.43
CA VAL A 150 -1.13 22.62 -40.33
C VAL A 150 -1.90 22.95 -41.63
N GLN A 151 -1.21 23.40 -42.68
CA GLN A 151 -1.78 23.76 -44.00
C GLN A 151 -2.78 24.94 -43.96
N VAL A 152 -2.62 25.87 -43.01
CA VAL A 152 -3.43 27.11 -42.88
C VAL A 152 -2.54 28.36 -42.94
N GLY A 153 -1.39 28.24 -43.60
CA GLY A 153 -0.37 29.29 -43.65
C GLY A 153 -0.83 30.61 -44.29
N GLU A 154 -1.78 30.58 -45.23
CA GLU A 154 -2.23 31.79 -45.93
C GLU A 154 -3.11 32.69 -45.04
N ASP A 155 -4.08 32.11 -44.33
CA ASP A 155 -4.96 32.87 -43.43
C ASP A 155 -4.16 33.44 -42.24
N VAL A 156 -3.30 32.62 -41.63
CA VAL A 156 -2.49 33.03 -40.46
C VAL A 156 -1.49 34.14 -40.80
N LYS A 157 -0.88 34.12 -41.99
CA LYS A 157 0.00 35.22 -42.45
C LYS A 157 -0.72 36.56 -42.50
N THR A 158 -2.01 36.58 -42.87
CA THR A 158 -2.79 37.83 -42.92
C THR A 158 -3.10 38.40 -41.52
N TYR A 159 -3.27 37.54 -40.52
CA TYR A 159 -3.51 37.93 -39.13
C TYR A 159 -2.22 38.32 -38.40
N LEU A 160 -1.12 37.63 -38.66
CA LEU A 160 0.20 37.97 -38.13
C LEU A 160 0.71 39.32 -38.68
N ALA A 161 0.45 39.62 -39.96
CA ALA A 161 0.75 40.92 -40.55
C ALA A 161 -0.04 42.10 -39.93
N LYS A 162 -1.16 41.81 -39.24
CA LYS A 162 -1.99 42.77 -38.52
C LYS A 162 -1.73 42.79 -37.00
N GLU A 163 -0.70 42.09 -36.53
CA GLU A 163 -0.38 41.88 -35.09
C GLU A 163 -1.51 41.22 -34.28
N GLN A 164 -2.47 40.56 -34.94
CA GLN A 164 -3.59 39.85 -34.29
C GLN A 164 -3.18 38.41 -33.90
N ASN A 165 -2.24 38.33 -32.95
CA ASN A 165 -1.62 37.08 -32.50
C ASN A 165 -2.63 36.05 -31.92
N GLU A 166 -3.72 36.51 -31.32
CA GLU A 166 -4.74 35.63 -30.71
C GLU A 166 -5.69 35.00 -31.74
N GLU A 167 -6.05 35.75 -32.78
CA GLU A 167 -6.90 35.25 -33.87
C GLU A 167 -6.12 34.25 -34.74
N ALA A 168 -4.83 34.53 -34.99
CA ALA A 168 -3.90 33.59 -35.61
C ALA A 168 -3.81 32.27 -34.83
N LEU A 169 -3.64 32.34 -33.50
CA LEU A 169 -3.58 31.15 -32.65
C LEU A 169 -4.91 30.38 -32.66
N HIS A 170 -6.05 31.07 -32.64
CA HIS A 170 -7.36 30.42 -32.69
C HIS A 170 -7.55 29.58 -33.96
N VAL A 171 -7.18 30.11 -35.12
CA VAL A 171 -7.23 29.38 -36.40
C VAL A 171 -6.31 28.16 -36.39
N ILE A 172 -5.08 28.30 -35.86
CA ILE A 172 -4.13 27.20 -35.71
C ILE A 172 -4.69 26.10 -34.78
N VAL A 173 -5.25 26.49 -33.63
CA VAL A 173 -5.79 25.54 -32.65
C VAL A 173 -7.02 24.81 -33.19
N GLN A 174 -7.88 25.46 -33.98
CA GLN A 174 -8.99 24.79 -34.66
C GLN A 174 -8.49 23.77 -35.69
N ALA A 175 -7.44 24.11 -36.43
CA ALA A 175 -6.85 23.23 -37.43
C ALA A 175 -5.91 22.16 -36.81
N SER A 176 -5.62 22.22 -35.51
CA SER A 176 -4.74 21.26 -34.81
C SER A 176 -5.20 19.80 -34.83
N HIS A 177 -6.43 19.51 -35.24
CA HIS A 177 -6.89 18.14 -35.50
C HIS A 177 -6.11 17.46 -36.64
N LEU A 178 -5.55 18.24 -37.58
CA LEU A 178 -4.72 17.72 -38.68
C LEU A 178 -3.37 17.18 -38.19
N LEU A 179 -2.91 17.60 -37.01
CA LEU A 179 -1.68 17.09 -36.39
C LEU A 179 -1.77 15.60 -36.01
N ASN A 180 -2.98 15.04 -35.92
CA ASN A 180 -3.15 13.59 -35.69
C ASN A 180 -2.80 12.73 -36.91
N SER A 181 -2.63 13.35 -38.09
CA SER A 181 -2.20 12.66 -39.33
C SER A 181 -0.69 12.72 -39.59
N VAL A 182 0.04 13.44 -38.74
CA VAL A 182 1.49 13.68 -38.86
C VAL A 182 2.31 12.42 -38.51
N PRO A 183 3.42 12.13 -39.22
CA PRO A 183 4.30 11.01 -38.90
C PRO A 183 4.83 11.04 -37.45
N GLU A 184 4.99 9.86 -36.84
CA GLU A 184 5.38 9.70 -35.41
C GLU A 184 6.62 10.50 -34.99
N LYS A 185 7.60 10.62 -35.89
CA LYS A 185 8.88 11.31 -35.63
C LYS A 185 8.72 12.79 -35.36
N GLU A 186 7.71 13.41 -35.97
CA GLU A 186 7.48 14.85 -35.90
C GLU A 186 6.33 15.19 -34.95
N PHE A 187 5.49 14.20 -34.61
CA PHE A 187 4.32 14.35 -33.73
C PHE A 187 4.67 15.02 -32.40
N THR A 188 5.68 14.52 -31.68
CA THR A 188 6.06 15.08 -30.38
C THR A 188 6.59 16.52 -30.51
N GLY A 189 7.36 16.82 -31.55
CA GLY A 189 7.89 18.17 -31.80
C GLY A 189 6.77 19.16 -32.13
N ALA A 190 5.85 18.77 -33.02
CA ALA A 190 4.71 19.58 -33.43
C ALA A 190 3.78 19.89 -32.26
N TYR A 191 3.42 18.88 -31.45
CA TYR A 191 2.60 19.13 -30.27
C TYR A 191 3.33 19.96 -29.21
N ASN A 192 4.63 19.75 -28.98
CA ASN A 192 5.39 20.58 -28.05
C ASN A 192 5.42 22.06 -28.50
N LEU A 193 5.57 22.33 -29.79
CA LEU A 193 5.52 23.68 -30.34
C LEU A 193 4.12 24.30 -30.20
N LEU A 194 3.06 23.53 -30.50
CA LEU A 194 1.69 23.98 -30.29
C LEU A 194 1.40 24.30 -28.82
N ILE A 195 1.85 23.44 -27.89
CA ILE A 195 1.67 23.64 -26.46
C ILE A 195 2.42 24.89 -26.00
N HIS A 196 3.64 25.10 -26.48
CA HIS A 196 4.42 26.31 -26.19
C HIS A 196 3.71 27.58 -26.69
N LEU A 197 3.19 27.59 -27.92
CA LEU A 197 2.41 28.71 -28.46
C LEU A 197 1.14 28.99 -27.65
N VAL A 198 0.44 27.95 -27.20
CA VAL A 198 -0.76 28.08 -26.37
C VAL A 198 -0.42 28.64 -24.98
N LEU A 199 0.70 28.24 -24.38
CA LEU A 199 1.14 28.74 -23.08
C LEU A 199 1.64 30.19 -23.12
N GLN A 200 2.13 30.67 -24.26
CA GLN A 200 2.50 32.07 -24.47
C GLN A 200 1.30 33.00 -24.70
N SER A 201 0.11 32.44 -24.92
CA SER A 201 -1.11 33.22 -25.15
C SER A 201 -1.65 33.87 -23.86
N LYS A 202 -2.41 34.96 -24.02
CA LYS A 202 -3.02 35.66 -22.87
C LYS A 202 -4.15 34.86 -22.21
N ASP A 203 -4.81 33.97 -22.95
CA ASP A 203 -5.96 33.17 -22.52
C ASP A 203 -5.78 31.66 -22.79
N PRO A 204 -4.86 30.96 -22.08
CA PRO A 204 -4.64 29.52 -22.27
C PRO A 204 -5.89 28.68 -21.96
N LYS A 205 -6.84 29.22 -21.17
CA LYS A 205 -8.09 28.54 -20.78
C LYS A 205 -8.98 28.16 -21.97
N LYS A 206 -8.97 28.97 -23.04
CA LYS A 206 -9.82 28.75 -24.23
C LYS A 206 -9.26 27.67 -25.16
N TYR A 207 -7.94 27.58 -25.25
CA TYR A 207 -7.25 26.75 -26.24
C TYR A 207 -6.88 25.37 -25.72
N LEU A 208 -6.53 25.23 -24.42
CA LEU A 208 -6.14 23.95 -23.82
C LEU A 208 -7.20 22.84 -23.93
N PRO A 209 -8.50 23.09 -23.71
CA PRO A 209 -9.53 22.07 -23.87
C PRO A 209 -9.63 21.55 -25.32
N ILE A 210 -9.42 22.42 -26.31
CA ILE A 210 -9.46 22.06 -27.73
C ILE A 210 -8.26 21.18 -28.07
N VAL A 211 -7.07 21.54 -27.60
CA VAL A 211 -5.85 20.74 -27.80
C VAL A 211 -5.97 19.37 -27.12
N CYS A 212 -6.45 19.32 -25.87
CA CYS A 212 -6.69 18.06 -25.15
C CYS A 212 -7.76 17.20 -25.84
N GLY A 213 -8.85 17.81 -26.30
CA GLY A 213 -9.90 17.11 -27.05
C GLY A 213 -9.42 16.59 -28.41
N ASN A 214 -8.48 17.27 -29.07
CA ASN A 214 -7.85 16.76 -30.29
C ASN A 214 -6.87 15.61 -30.00
N LEU A 215 -6.17 15.63 -28.86
CA LEU A 215 -5.32 14.52 -28.40
C LEU A 215 -6.10 13.27 -27.96
N GLN A 216 -7.38 13.42 -27.61
CA GLN A 216 -8.28 12.30 -27.33
C GLN A 216 -8.78 11.59 -28.60
N LYS A 217 -8.68 12.22 -29.77
CA LYS A 217 -9.08 11.60 -31.04
C LYS A 217 -8.03 10.56 -31.47
N PRO A 218 -8.43 9.50 -32.19
CA PRO A 218 -7.49 8.47 -32.63
C PRO A 218 -6.43 9.07 -33.57
N ILE A 219 -5.15 8.82 -33.25
CA ILE A 219 -4.01 9.22 -34.07
C ILE A 219 -3.95 8.27 -35.27
N THR A 220 -4.27 8.79 -36.46
CA THR A 220 -4.36 8.00 -37.70
C THR A 220 -2.99 7.61 -38.24
N SER A 221 -1.95 8.38 -37.92
CA SER A 221 -0.60 8.12 -38.39
C SER A 221 0.04 6.89 -37.78
N SER A 222 -0.36 6.49 -36.56
CA SER A 222 0.18 5.29 -35.90
C SER A 222 -0.79 4.68 -34.88
N PRO A 223 -1.64 3.74 -35.33
CA PRO A 223 -2.63 3.08 -34.47
C PRO A 223 -2.02 2.27 -33.31
N ALA A 224 -0.79 1.79 -33.44
CA ALA A 224 -0.12 0.96 -32.44
C ALA A 224 0.54 1.75 -31.30
N HIS A 225 1.08 2.95 -31.59
CA HIS A 225 1.78 3.80 -30.61
C HIS A 225 1.04 5.11 -30.31
N GLY A 226 -0.09 5.37 -30.98
CA GLY A 226 -0.90 6.58 -30.82
C GLY A 226 -1.24 6.86 -29.36
N PHE A 227 -1.65 5.83 -28.60
CA PHE A 227 -1.91 5.99 -27.17
C PHE A 227 -0.71 6.60 -26.42
N THR A 228 0.48 6.02 -26.61
CA THR A 228 1.69 6.46 -25.90
C THR A 228 2.11 7.87 -26.31
N LEU A 229 1.94 8.21 -27.59
CA LEU A 229 2.24 9.54 -28.10
C LEU A 229 1.29 10.61 -27.53
N ALA A 230 -0.01 10.33 -27.51
CA ALA A 230 -1.01 11.22 -26.91
C ALA A 230 -0.84 11.34 -25.39
N ALA A 231 -0.58 10.24 -24.68
CA ALA A 231 -0.30 10.25 -23.25
C ALA A 231 0.96 11.08 -22.92
N ASN A 232 2.02 10.96 -23.74
CA ASN A 232 3.23 11.78 -23.60
C ASN A 232 2.94 13.26 -23.83
N ALA A 233 2.17 13.60 -24.87
CA ALA A 233 1.81 14.99 -25.15
C ALA A 233 0.95 15.59 -24.01
N LEU A 234 -0.07 14.87 -23.54
CA LEU A 234 -0.91 15.30 -22.41
C LEU A 234 -0.11 15.43 -21.11
N SER A 235 0.79 14.49 -20.86
CA SER A 235 1.76 14.55 -19.76
C SER A 235 2.60 15.83 -19.83
N THR A 236 3.11 16.16 -21.02
CA THR A 236 3.88 17.38 -21.23
C THR A 236 3.03 18.62 -20.98
N VAL A 237 1.78 18.67 -21.44
CA VAL A 237 0.83 19.76 -21.12
C VAL A 237 0.69 19.93 -19.61
N PHE A 238 0.41 18.85 -18.89
CA PHE A 238 0.24 18.89 -17.44
C PHE A 238 1.52 19.38 -16.72
N ASN A 239 2.67 18.90 -17.17
CA ASN A 239 3.96 19.23 -16.56
C ASN A 239 4.39 20.67 -16.82
N LEU A 240 4.04 21.25 -17.98
CA LEU A 240 4.43 22.61 -18.35
C LEU A 240 3.63 23.69 -17.62
N LEU A 241 2.39 23.41 -17.25
CA LEU A 241 1.57 24.32 -16.46
C LEU A 241 2.21 24.53 -15.08
N GLU A 242 2.04 25.69 -14.46
CA GLU A 242 2.53 25.95 -13.09
C GLU A 242 1.76 25.13 -12.04
N GLN A 243 2.43 24.75 -10.95
CA GLN A 243 1.88 23.83 -9.93
C GLN A 243 0.57 24.30 -9.29
N GLY A 244 0.42 25.60 -9.05
CA GLY A 244 -0.78 26.18 -8.47
C GLY A 244 -1.86 26.59 -9.49
N ASN A 245 -1.66 26.33 -10.79
CA ASN A 245 -2.62 26.78 -11.80
C ASN A 245 -3.86 25.86 -11.83
N PRO A 246 -5.09 26.39 -11.60
CA PRO A 246 -6.32 25.59 -11.63
C PRO A 246 -6.59 24.90 -12.97
N LEU A 247 -5.93 25.33 -14.06
CA LEU A 247 -6.03 24.66 -15.36
C LEU A 247 -5.47 23.23 -15.36
N ARG A 248 -4.59 22.91 -14.41
CA ARG A 248 -4.09 21.54 -14.22
C ARG A 248 -5.20 20.55 -13.88
N PHE A 249 -6.23 20.99 -13.14
CA PHE A 249 -7.43 20.17 -12.87
C PHE A 249 -8.12 19.76 -14.17
N ASN A 250 -8.41 20.73 -15.05
CA ASN A 250 -9.07 20.47 -16.33
C ASN A 250 -8.26 19.52 -17.21
N VAL A 251 -6.94 19.70 -17.27
CA VAL A 251 -6.04 18.81 -18.03
C VAL A 251 -6.02 17.41 -17.42
N LEU A 252 -5.96 17.29 -16.08
CA LEU A 252 -5.99 16.00 -15.40
C LEU A 252 -7.31 15.25 -15.64
N LEU A 253 -8.45 15.96 -15.66
CA LEU A 253 -9.74 15.38 -16.01
C LEU A 253 -9.73 14.82 -17.44
N GLN A 254 -9.17 15.58 -18.41
CA GLN A 254 -9.04 15.08 -19.78
C GLN A 254 -8.09 13.89 -19.89
N ILE A 255 -7.04 13.84 -19.08
CA ILE A 255 -6.13 12.69 -19.01
C ILE A 255 -6.84 11.47 -18.43
N ALA A 256 -7.61 11.62 -17.35
CA ALA A 256 -8.39 10.52 -16.77
C ALA A 256 -9.38 9.93 -17.79
N ARG A 257 -10.10 10.78 -18.52
CA ARG A 257 -10.99 10.36 -19.62
C ARG A 257 -10.26 9.65 -20.75
N PHE A 258 -9.08 10.15 -21.13
CA PHE A 258 -8.25 9.51 -22.15
C PHE A 258 -7.79 8.11 -21.71
N ILE A 259 -7.34 7.98 -20.46
CA ILE A 259 -6.90 6.70 -19.90
C ILE A 259 -8.05 5.70 -19.82
N ARG A 260 -9.24 6.16 -19.42
CA ARG A 260 -10.47 5.40 -19.41
C ARG A 260 -10.78 4.79 -20.79
N GLN A 261 -10.81 5.62 -21.84
CA GLN A 261 -11.07 5.16 -23.22
C GLN A 261 -10.12 4.06 -23.71
N HIS A 262 -8.89 4.03 -23.19
CA HIS A 262 -7.86 3.08 -23.58
C HIS A 262 -7.63 1.94 -22.56
N GLY A 263 -8.35 1.92 -21.43
CA GLY A 263 -8.24 0.90 -20.40
C GLY A 263 -6.88 0.81 -19.69
N GLN A 264 -6.07 1.89 -19.68
CA GLN A 264 -4.69 1.87 -19.15
C GLN A 264 -4.57 2.51 -17.75
N PHE A 265 -5.42 2.09 -16.81
CA PHE A 265 -5.48 2.66 -15.47
C PHE A 265 -4.16 2.57 -14.66
N GLU A 266 -3.32 1.58 -14.96
CA GLU A 266 -2.00 1.40 -14.32
C GLU A 266 -1.08 2.62 -14.42
N LEU A 267 -1.21 3.43 -15.48
CA LEU A 267 -0.43 4.66 -15.65
C LEU A 267 -0.89 5.79 -14.72
N LEU A 268 -2.16 5.78 -14.34
CA LEU A 268 -2.77 6.78 -13.47
C LEU A 268 -2.52 6.46 -11.98
N LYS A 269 -2.53 5.17 -11.62
CA LYS A 269 -2.46 4.68 -10.22
C LYS A 269 -1.36 5.32 -9.35
N PRO A 270 -0.10 5.47 -9.79
CA PRO A 270 0.94 6.12 -8.97
C PRO A 270 0.64 7.60 -8.67
N ARG A 271 -0.12 8.26 -9.54
CA ARG A 271 -0.42 9.70 -9.47
C ARG A 271 -1.59 10.02 -8.56
N LEU A 272 -2.51 9.08 -8.43
CA LEU A 272 -3.71 9.26 -7.59
C LEU A 272 -3.36 9.49 -6.12
N LYS A 273 -2.19 9.03 -5.66
CA LYS A 273 -1.69 9.30 -4.30
C LYS A 273 -1.46 10.78 -4.01
N ASN A 274 -1.22 11.59 -5.05
CA ASN A 274 -0.98 13.02 -4.91
C ASN A 274 -2.26 13.85 -5.06
N LEU A 275 -3.41 13.24 -5.38
CA LEU A 275 -4.65 13.96 -5.69
C LEU A 275 -5.09 14.89 -4.57
N GLU A 276 -5.08 14.41 -3.32
CA GLU A 276 -5.50 15.20 -2.16
C GLU A 276 -4.64 16.47 -2.03
N GLY A 277 -3.32 16.34 -2.13
CA GLY A 277 -2.42 17.49 -2.12
C GLY A 277 -2.56 18.41 -3.34
N TRP A 278 -3.02 17.90 -4.48
CA TRP A 278 -3.32 18.74 -5.64
C TRP A 278 -4.63 19.52 -5.48
N PHE A 279 -5.65 18.94 -4.85
CA PHE A 279 -6.89 19.66 -4.55
C PHE A 279 -6.65 20.84 -3.62
N ASP A 280 -5.80 20.67 -2.60
CA ASP A 280 -5.39 21.75 -1.69
C ASP A 280 -4.63 22.87 -2.41
N LEU A 281 -3.76 22.52 -3.36
CA LEU A 281 -2.95 23.49 -4.11
C LEU A 281 -3.76 24.30 -5.13
N TRP A 282 -4.81 23.69 -5.69
CA TRP A 282 -5.64 24.32 -6.72
C TRP A 282 -6.88 25.02 -6.15
N ASP A 283 -7.13 24.89 -4.84
CA ASP A 283 -8.34 25.38 -4.17
C ASP A 283 -9.60 24.91 -4.91
N THR A 284 -9.66 23.59 -5.14
CA THR A 284 -10.72 22.98 -5.97
C THR A 284 -12.00 22.82 -5.17
N ASN A 285 -13.12 23.31 -5.71
CA ASN A 285 -14.45 23.13 -5.14
C ASN A 285 -14.82 21.64 -5.01
N GLU A 286 -15.65 21.31 -4.02
CA GLU A 286 -16.05 19.93 -3.72
C GLU A 286 -16.74 19.24 -4.91
N ASP A 287 -17.57 19.96 -5.68
CA ASP A 287 -18.20 19.47 -6.92
C ASP A 287 -17.17 19.03 -7.98
N ASP A 288 -16.10 19.79 -8.15
CA ASP A 288 -15.06 19.49 -9.13
C ASP A 288 -14.17 18.33 -8.64
N GLN A 289 -13.89 18.26 -7.33
CA GLN A 289 -13.25 17.09 -6.73
C GLN A 289 -14.08 15.81 -6.98
N ARG A 290 -15.40 15.88 -6.75
CA ARG A 290 -16.36 14.80 -6.99
C ARG A 290 -16.31 14.32 -8.44
N ARG A 291 -16.35 15.24 -9.40
CA ARG A 291 -16.25 14.91 -10.84
C ARG A 291 -14.98 14.13 -11.16
N LEU A 292 -13.83 14.55 -10.63
CA LEU A 292 -12.58 13.85 -10.88
C LEU A 292 -12.56 12.47 -10.22
N TYR A 293 -13.01 12.35 -8.96
CA TYR A 293 -13.09 11.05 -8.30
C TYR A 293 -14.02 10.07 -9.01
N VAL A 294 -15.15 10.53 -9.54
CA VAL A 294 -16.07 9.70 -10.33
C VAL A 294 -15.39 9.20 -11.60
N GLU A 295 -14.71 10.06 -12.35
CA GLU A 295 -13.99 9.66 -13.58
C GLU A 295 -12.85 8.68 -13.29
N VAL A 296 -12.12 8.87 -12.18
CA VAL A 296 -11.11 7.91 -11.72
C VAL A 296 -11.75 6.57 -11.34
N SER A 297 -12.89 6.59 -10.64
CA SER A 297 -13.61 5.37 -10.26
C SER A 297 -14.11 4.59 -11.49
N ASP A 298 -14.58 5.29 -12.51
CA ASP A 298 -15.02 4.69 -13.78
C ASP A 298 -13.83 4.11 -14.56
N ALA A 299 -12.72 4.85 -14.63
CA ALA A 299 -11.50 4.37 -15.28
C ALA A 299 -10.96 3.10 -14.61
N ALA A 300 -11.03 3.00 -13.29
CA ALA A 300 -10.64 1.82 -12.54
C ALA A 300 -11.59 0.63 -12.80
N ALA A 301 -12.91 0.87 -12.85
CA ALA A 301 -13.91 -0.16 -13.15
C ALA A 301 -13.73 -0.74 -14.55
N GLU A 302 -13.46 0.10 -15.56
CA GLU A 302 -13.22 -0.35 -16.93
C GLU A 302 -11.90 -1.12 -17.08
N ALA A 303 -10.90 -0.81 -16.26
CA ALA A 303 -9.65 -1.57 -16.18
C ALA A 303 -9.76 -2.90 -15.40
N GLY A 304 -10.89 -3.14 -14.73
CA GLY A 304 -11.13 -4.33 -13.90
C GLY A 304 -10.52 -4.28 -12.49
N ASP A 305 -10.12 -3.09 -12.02
CA ASP A 305 -9.66 -2.89 -10.63
C ASP A 305 -10.83 -2.40 -9.76
N ASP A 306 -11.72 -3.33 -9.39
CA ASP A 306 -12.93 -3.07 -8.59
C ASP A 306 -12.61 -2.47 -7.21
N ALA A 307 -11.44 -2.80 -6.65
CA ALA A 307 -11.03 -2.33 -5.33
C ALA A 307 -10.69 -0.83 -5.34
N GLU A 308 -9.89 -0.39 -6.31
CA GLU A 308 -9.59 1.04 -6.50
C GLU A 308 -10.83 1.81 -6.94
N SER A 309 -11.66 1.24 -7.83
CA SER A 309 -12.93 1.86 -8.24
C SER A 309 -13.82 2.17 -7.05
N TYR A 310 -14.00 1.18 -6.17
CA TYR A 310 -14.76 1.33 -4.94
C TYR A 310 -14.16 2.38 -4.00
N TYR A 311 -12.84 2.37 -3.83
CA TYR A 311 -12.14 3.33 -2.97
C TYR A 311 -12.38 4.79 -3.40
N TYR A 312 -12.22 5.11 -4.68
CA TYR A 312 -12.47 6.48 -5.17
C TYR A 312 -13.94 6.85 -5.22
N LEU A 313 -14.84 5.88 -5.41
CA LEU A 313 -16.28 6.13 -5.33
C LEU A 313 -16.71 6.54 -3.92
N ILE A 314 -16.14 5.92 -2.88
CA ILE A 314 -16.40 6.33 -1.49
C ILE A 314 -15.82 7.71 -1.20
N LYS A 315 -14.65 8.04 -1.75
CA LYS A 315 -14.12 9.42 -1.66
C LYS A 315 -15.04 10.43 -2.32
N ALA A 316 -15.58 10.13 -3.51
CA ALA A 316 -16.55 10.99 -4.17
C ALA A 316 -17.81 11.18 -3.30
N LEU A 317 -18.32 10.12 -2.68
CA LEU A 317 -19.47 10.23 -1.77
C LEU A 317 -19.13 10.97 -0.46
N GLY A 318 -17.86 11.02 -0.07
CA GLY A 318 -17.37 11.78 1.07
C GLY A 318 -17.25 13.29 0.82
N THR A 319 -17.30 13.74 -0.44
CA THR A 319 -17.31 15.17 -0.84
C THR A 319 -18.70 15.81 -0.87
N PHE A 320 -19.73 15.11 -0.38
CA PHE A 320 -21.03 15.75 -0.14
C PHE A 320 -20.99 16.34 1.25
N ASP A 321 -21.39 17.60 1.38
CA ASP A 321 -21.50 18.22 2.70
C ASP A 321 -22.55 17.45 3.52
N ARG A 322 -22.18 17.16 4.77
CA ARG A 322 -23.05 16.43 5.71
C ARG A 322 -24.17 17.31 6.24
N ASP A 323 -23.98 18.63 6.19
CA ASP A 323 -24.93 19.60 6.74
C ASP A 323 -25.95 20.08 5.68
N GLU A 324 -25.65 19.90 4.38
CA GLU A 324 -26.52 20.31 3.28
C GLU A 324 -27.43 19.16 2.79
N GLN A 325 -28.64 19.09 3.35
CA GLN A 325 -29.62 18.05 3.00
C GLN A 325 -30.02 18.03 1.52
N GLU A 326 -29.99 19.18 0.84
CA GLU A 326 -30.29 19.29 -0.59
C GLU A 326 -29.25 18.56 -1.45
N GLU A 327 -27.97 18.65 -1.09
CA GLU A 327 -26.90 17.92 -1.79
C GLU A 327 -26.97 16.41 -1.53
N ILE A 328 -27.22 16.03 -0.27
CA ILE A 328 -27.34 14.63 0.15
C ILE A 328 -28.49 13.91 -0.57
N THR A 329 -29.59 14.63 -0.80
CA THR A 329 -30.81 14.08 -1.43
C THR A 329 -30.82 14.29 -2.95
N SER A 330 -29.80 14.94 -3.51
CA SER A 330 -29.68 15.20 -4.95
C SER A 330 -29.72 13.90 -5.76
N GLU A 331 -30.27 13.96 -6.98
CA GLU A 331 -30.29 12.81 -7.89
C GLU A 331 -28.89 12.26 -8.20
N GLU A 332 -27.88 13.14 -8.23
CA GLU A 332 -26.49 12.72 -8.46
C GLU A 332 -25.95 11.90 -7.29
N ALA A 333 -26.18 12.37 -6.05
CA ALA A 333 -25.83 11.65 -4.84
C ALA A 333 -26.53 10.28 -4.79
N GLN A 334 -27.83 10.23 -5.09
CA GLN A 334 -28.60 8.98 -5.14
C GLN A 334 -28.03 7.99 -6.16
N LYS A 335 -27.72 8.45 -7.38
CA LYS A 335 -27.14 7.60 -8.44
C LYS A 335 -25.78 7.04 -8.03
N LEU A 336 -24.92 7.87 -7.43
CA LEU A 336 -23.60 7.45 -6.95
C LEU A 336 -23.70 6.49 -5.76
N SER A 337 -24.59 6.75 -4.80
CA SER A 337 -24.83 5.87 -3.66
C SER A 337 -25.36 4.50 -4.11
N LEU A 338 -26.32 4.46 -5.04
CA LEU A 338 -26.82 3.20 -5.62
C LEU A 338 -25.70 2.42 -6.31
N LYS A 339 -24.84 3.11 -7.08
CA LYS A 339 -23.68 2.48 -7.72
C LYS A 339 -22.74 1.87 -6.68
N ALA A 340 -22.46 2.60 -5.60
CA ALA A 340 -21.58 2.13 -4.53
C ALA A 340 -22.15 0.92 -3.79
N VAL A 341 -23.45 0.95 -3.46
CA VAL A 341 -24.16 -0.17 -2.84
C VAL A 341 -24.15 -1.40 -3.75
N ARG A 342 -24.50 -1.25 -5.03
CA ARG A 342 -24.47 -2.35 -6.02
C ARG A 342 -23.09 -2.97 -6.14
N MET A 343 -22.04 -2.15 -6.26
CA MET A 343 -20.66 -2.62 -6.38
C MET A 343 -20.22 -3.36 -5.11
N ALA A 344 -20.51 -2.82 -3.93
CA ALA A 344 -20.18 -3.45 -2.65
C ALA A 344 -20.88 -4.78 -2.42
N ILE A 345 -22.17 -4.85 -2.74
CA ILE A 345 -22.99 -6.05 -2.56
C ILE A 345 -22.54 -7.14 -3.55
N SER A 346 -22.32 -6.77 -4.81
CA SER A 346 -21.90 -7.69 -5.89
C SER A 346 -20.49 -8.25 -5.69
N HIS A 347 -19.58 -7.50 -5.05
CA HIS A 347 -18.20 -7.93 -4.88
C HIS A 347 -18.09 -9.09 -3.87
N PRO A 348 -17.56 -10.26 -4.26
CA PRO A 348 -17.64 -11.49 -3.46
C PRO A 348 -16.72 -11.50 -2.22
N THR A 349 -15.64 -10.71 -2.22
CA THR A 349 -14.65 -10.71 -1.14
C THR A 349 -14.76 -9.50 -0.21
N ARG A 350 -15.71 -8.59 -0.47
CA ARG A 350 -15.95 -7.42 0.39
C ARG A 350 -17.09 -7.70 1.35
N PHE A 351 -16.77 -7.79 2.62
CA PHE A 351 -17.72 -8.14 3.69
C PHE A 351 -17.98 -7.01 4.69
N ASP A 352 -17.19 -5.94 4.63
CA ASP A 352 -17.36 -4.75 5.46
C ASP A 352 -18.20 -3.71 4.70
N PHE A 353 -19.26 -3.23 5.36
CA PHE A 353 -20.21 -2.27 4.84
C PHE A 353 -20.33 -1.04 5.76
N GLN A 354 -19.55 -0.96 6.84
CA GLN A 354 -19.61 0.13 7.81
C GLN A 354 -19.27 1.48 7.14
N ASP A 355 -18.28 1.48 6.24
CA ASP A 355 -17.89 2.67 5.46
C ASP A 355 -19.06 3.24 4.64
N LEU A 356 -19.92 2.38 4.08
CA LEU A 356 -21.07 2.82 3.28
C LEU A 356 -22.16 3.37 4.17
N ARG A 357 -22.48 2.65 5.25
CA ARG A 357 -23.56 3.03 6.16
C ARG A 357 -23.26 4.32 6.91
N ALA A 358 -21.99 4.66 7.09
CA ALA A 358 -21.56 5.91 7.69
C ALA A 358 -21.79 7.14 6.80
N LEU A 359 -22.02 6.97 5.50
CA LEU A 359 -22.20 8.08 4.56
C LEU A 359 -23.64 8.62 4.61
N PRO A 360 -23.86 9.92 4.82
CA PRO A 360 -25.21 10.51 4.84
C PRO A 360 -25.99 10.30 3.54
N SER A 361 -25.31 10.37 2.40
CA SER A 361 -25.89 10.13 1.06
C SER A 361 -26.38 8.70 0.85
N VAL A 362 -25.87 7.74 1.63
CA VAL A 362 -26.35 6.35 1.62
C VAL A 362 -27.51 6.19 2.60
N GLN A 363 -27.50 6.88 3.75
CA GLN A 363 -28.62 6.89 4.69
C GLN A 363 -29.88 7.50 4.07
N ALA A 364 -29.73 8.57 3.28
CA ALA A 364 -30.82 9.19 2.53
C ALA A 364 -31.42 8.27 1.43
N LEU A 365 -30.75 7.16 1.06
CA LEU A 365 -31.36 6.16 0.18
C LEU A 365 -32.56 5.47 0.83
N GLY A 366 -32.71 5.51 2.15
CA GLY A 366 -33.89 4.96 2.84
C GLY A 366 -35.21 5.56 2.33
N ASP A 367 -35.22 6.85 2.00
CA ASP A 367 -36.42 7.55 1.55
C ASP A 367 -36.69 7.38 0.05
N SER A 368 -35.65 7.30 -0.76
CA SER A 368 -35.75 7.22 -2.23
C SER A 368 -35.81 5.78 -2.75
N HIS A 369 -34.98 4.90 -2.19
CA HIS A 369 -34.80 3.50 -2.60
C HIS A 369 -34.81 2.57 -1.37
N PRO A 370 -35.96 2.42 -0.70
CA PRO A 370 -36.07 1.68 0.56
C PRO A 370 -35.61 0.23 0.46
N ILE A 371 -35.86 -0.43 -0.68
CA ILE A 371 -35.46 -1.82 -0.93
C ILE A 371 -33.93 -1.99 -0.89
N TYR A 372 -33.18 -1.02 -1.41
CA TYR A 372 -31.71 -1.05 -1.38
C TYR A 372 -31.16 -0.79 0.02
N SER A 373 -31.80 0.10 0.79
CA SER A 373 -31.44 0.35 2.19
C SER A 373 -31.71 -0.87 3.05
N GLN A 374 -32.89 -1.50 2.93
CA GLN A 374 -33.24 -2.72 3.64
C GLN A 374 -32.23 -3.84 3.34
N LEU A 375 -31.84 -4.01 2.07
CA LEU A 375 -30.81 -4.97 1.69
C LEU A 375 -29.47 -4.65 2.34
N LEU A 376 -29.04 -3.39 2.37
CA LEU A 376 -27.80 -3.00 3.04
C LEU A 376 -27.85 -3.28 4.55
N ASP A 377 -28.99 -3.00 5.19
CA ASP A 377 -29.19 -3.29 6.62
C ASP A 377 -29.12 -4.79 6.90
N ILE A 378 -29.74 -5.62 6.04
CA ILE A 378 -29.64 -7.08 6.11
C ILE A 378 -28.18 -7.54 6.08
N PHE A 379 -27.39 -7.03 5.13
CA PHE A 379 -25.98 -7.40 4.99
C PHE A 379 -25.08 -6.89 6.12
N THR A 380 -25.46 -5.80 6.79
CA THR A 380 -24.65 -5.22 7.88
C THR A 380 -24.92 -5.87 9.24
N GLU A 381 -26.18 -6.09 9.61
CA GLU A 381 -26.57 -6.48 10.97
C GLU A 381 -27.32 -7.81 11.07
N GLN A 382 -28.06 -8.19 10.03
CA GLN A 382 -29.03 -9.28 10.12
C GLN A 382 -28.45 -10.62 9.65
N ASP A 383 -29.30 -11.64 9.65
CA ASP A 383 -28.93 -13.04 9.43
C ASP A 383 -29.49 -13.58 8.10
N LEU A 384 -29.27 -14.87 7.86
CA LEU A 384 -29.70 -15.52 6.62
C LEU A 384 -31.22 -15.65 6.52
N GLU A 385 -31.90 -15.81 7.66
CA GLU A 385 -33.36 -15.90 7.74
C GLU A 385 -34.01 -14.60 7.23
N ASP A 386 -33.51 -13.44 7.66
CA ASP A 386 -34.00 -12.14 7.19
C ASP A 386 -33.75 -11.94 5.68
N TYR A 387 -32.65 -12.49 5.14
CA TYR A 387 -32.40 -12.47 3.70
C TYR A 387 -33.35 -13.38 2.92
N SER A 388 -33.74 -14.54 3.47
CA SER A 388 -34.78 -15.38 2.85
C SER A 388 -36.13 -14.68 2.85
N ASP A 389 -36.51 -14.05 3.97
CA ASP A 389 -37.77 -13.31 4.06
C ASP A 389 -37.80 -12.15 3.05
N PHE A 390 -36.69 -11.40 2.93
CA PHE A 390 -36.55 -10.35 1.91
C PHE A 390 -36.68 -10.88 0.48
N LYS A 391 -36.12 -12.07 0.20
CA LYS A 391 -36.22 -12.70 -1.12
C LYS A 391 -37.66 -13.07 -1.45
N ASP A 392 -38.40 -13.59 -0.47
CA ASP A 392 -39.79 -14.01 -0.62
C ASP A 392 -40.73 -12.79 -0.73
N GLU A 393 -40.43 -11.69 -0.01
CA GLU A 393 -41.17 -10.42 -0.13
C GLU A 393 -40.94 -9.70 -1.47
N HIS A 394 -39.75 -9.83 -2.05
CA HIS A 394 -39.33 -9.13 -3.26
C HIS A 394 -38.94 -10.06 -4.41
N GLU A 395 -39.78 -11.07 -4.68
CA GLU A 395 -39.59 -11.97 -5.82
C GLU A 395 -39.42 -11.21 -7.15
N GLY A 396 -38.39 -11.57 -7.92
CA GLY A 396 -38.07 -10.97 -9.23
C GLY A 396 -37.34 -9.62 -9.18
N TRP A 397 -37.19 -8.98 -8.01
CA TRP A 397 -36.44 -7.72 -7.91
C TRP A 397 -34.93 -7.92 -8.12
N ILE A 398 -34.36 -8.97 -7.53
CA ILE A 398 -32.93 -9.31 -7.63
C ILE A 398 -32.53 -9.56 -9.09
N GLU A 399 -33.36 -10.28 -9.85
CA GLU A 399 -33.13 -10.56 -11.28
C GLU A 399 -33.24 -9.30 -12.13
N LYS A 400 -34.23 -8.44 -11.84
CA LYS A 400 -34.41 -7.15 -12.51
C LYS A 400 -33.18 -6.24 -12.35
N GLU A 401 -32.57 -6.25 -11.18
CA GLU A 401 -31.37 -5.47 -10.86
C GLU A 401 -30.06 -6.16 -11.30
N LYS A 402 -30.14 -7.32 -11.98
CA LYS A 402 -29.00 -8.12 -12.46
C LYS A 402 -28.05 -8.56 -11.35
N LEU A 403 -28.56 -8.75 -10.14
CA LEU A 403 -27.80 -9.28 -9.02
C LEU A 403 -27.84 -10.81 -9.03
N ASP A 404 -26.73 -11.43 -8.66
CA ASP A 404 -26.58 -12.89 -8.67
C ASP A 404 -27.02 -13.48 -7.32
N ASN A 405 -28.22 -14.08 -7.28
CA ASN A 405 -28.82 -14.59 -6.04
C ASN A 405 -27.92 -15.62 -5.33
N GLU A 406 -27.24 -16.49 -6.07
CA GLU A 406 -26.39 -17.53 -5.47
C GLU A 406 -25.18 -16.91 -4.78
N LYS A 407 -24.55 -15.90 -5.40
CA LYS A 407 -23.42 -15.19 -4.79
C LYS A 407 -23.85 -14.41 -3.56
N LEU A 408 -25.02 -13.77 -3.60
CA LEU A 408 -25.56 -13.05 -2.45
C LEU A 408 -25.90 -13.98 -1.29
N GLN A 409 -26.55 -15.11 -1.57
CA GLN A 409 -26.86 -16.10 -0.54
C GLN A 409 -25.59 -16.71 0.06
N ARG A 410 -24.59 -17.05 -0.78
CA ARG A 410 -23.28 -17.51 -0.30
C ARG A 410 -22.61 -16.47 0.59
N LYS A 411 -22.65 -15.20 0.19
CA LYS A 411 -22.09 -14.09 0.96
C LYS A 411 -22.83 -13.94 2.29
N MET A 412 -24.16 -14.00 2.30
CA MET A 412 -24.96 -13.99 3.52
C MET A 412 -24.63 -15.16 4.45
N ARG A 413 -24.45 -16.38 3.93
CA ARG A 413 -24.00 -17.54 4.75
C ARG A 413 -22.66 -17.27 5.44
N LEU A 414 -21.64 -16.82 4.70
CA LEU A 414 -20.34 -16.49 5.27
C LEU A 414 -20.47 -15.41 6.34
N LEU A 415 -21.36 -14.47 6.06
CA LEU A 415 -21.68 -13.39 6.95
C LEU A 415 -22.35 -13.94 8.24
N THR A 416 -23.51 -14.60 8.22
CA THR A 416 -24.18 -15.03 9.46
C THR A 416 -23.33 -16.01 10.27
N PHE A 417 -22.42 -16.78 9.65
CA PHE A 417 -21.39 -17.51 10.40
C PHE A 417 -20.51 -16.57 11.26
N ALA A 418 -20.04 -15.46 10.69
CA ALA A 418 -19.25 -14.47 11.42
C ALA A 418 -20.03 -13.83 12.58
N SER A 419 -21.33 -13.50 12.37
CA SER A 419 -22.23 -13.06 13.45
C SER A 419 -22.31 -14.09 14.57
N LEU A 420 -22.53 -15.36 14.23
CA LEU A 420 -22.63 -16.47 15.18
C LEU A 420 -21.33 -16.66 15.98
N ALA A 421 -20.19 -16.55 15.30
CA ALA A 421 -18.88 -16.62 15.94
C ALA A 421 -18.58 -15.43 16.84
N ALA A 422 -19.15 -14.25 16.56
CA ALA A 422 -19.00 -13.06 17.37
C ALA A 422 -19.91 -13.06 18.61
N SER A 423 -21.10 -13.66 18.50
CA SER A 423 -22.08 -13.73 19.58
C SER A 423 -21.79 -14.84 20.59
N THR A 424 -20.98 -15.84 20.22
CA THR A 424 -20.67 -16.99 21.09
C THR A 424 -19.59 -16.64 22.13
N PRO A 425 -19.92 -16.62 23.45
CA PRO A 425 -18.98 -16.20 24.49
C PRO A 425 -17.90 -17.26 24.78
N ASN A 426 -18.24 -18.54 24.64
CA ASN A 426 -17.37 -19.66 25.01
C ASN A 426 -16.28 -19.95 23.97
N ARG A 427 -16.26 -19.23 22.83
CA ARG A 427 -15.34 -19.48 21.70
C ARG A 427 -15.41 -20.91 21.14
N GLU A 428 -16.48 -21.64 21.43
CA GLU A 428 -16.73 -22.99 20.94
C GLU A 428 -18.11 -23.03 20.31
N ILE A 429 -18.19 -23.39 19.02
CA ILE A 429 -19.44 -23.45 18.27
C ILE A 429 -19.70 -24.89 17.82
N PRO A 430 -20.75 -25.56 18.33
CA PRO A 430 -21.15 -26.88 17.85
C PRO A 430 -21.60 -26.86 16.39
N TYR A 431 -21.29 -27.93 15.64
CA TYR A 431 -21.69 -28.06 14.23
C TYR A 431 -23.21 -27.97 14.03
N ALA A 432 -24.00 -28.45 14.99
CA ALA A 432 -25.46 -28.38 14.91
C ALA A 432 -25.98 -26.93 14.87
N ASN A 433 -25.34 -26.04 15.64
CA ASN A 433 -25.70 -24.63 15.67
C ASN A 433 -25.32 -23.95 14.34
N ILE A 434 -24.15 -24.29 13.79
CA ILE A 434 -23.69 -23.78 12.49
C ILE A 434 -24.62 -24.26 11.37
N ALA A 435 -24.94 -25.56 11.33
CA ALA A 435 -25.82 -26.14 10.32
C ALA A 435 -27.22 -25.49 10.34
N LYS A 436 -27.75 -25.24 11.54
CA LYS A 436 -29.04 -24.55 11.71
C LYS A 436 -28.97 -23.11 11.20
N ALA A 437 -27.98 -22.33 11.63
CA ALA A 437 -27.85 -20.92 11.26
C ALA A 437 -27.61 -20.71 9.75
N LEU A 438 -26.86 -21.61 9.11
CA LEU A 438 -26.58 -21.56 7.68
C LEU A 438 -27.62 -22.25 6.80
N GLN A 439 -28.57 -22.99 7.41
CA GLN A 439 -29.55 -23.83 6.73
C GLN A 439 -28.90 -24.81 5.73
N ILE A 440 -27.85 -25.50 6.17
CA ILE A 440 -27.10 -26.48 5.37
C ILE A 440 -27.07 -27.86 6.03
N PRO A 441 -26.85 -28.95 5.27
CA PRO A 441 -26.58 -30.26 5.84
C PRO A 441 -25.36 -30.24 6.76
N SER A 442 -25.38 -31.06 7.82
CA SER A 442 -24.26 -31.14 8.77
C SER A 442 -22.93 -31.58 8.15
N GLU A 443 -22.98 -32.25 7.00
CA GLU A 443 -21.81 -32.72 6.24
C GLU A 443 -21.05 -31.56 5.57
N GLU A 444 -21.75 -30.51 5.18
CA GLU A 444 -21.15 -29.37 4.47
C GLU A 444 -20.53 -28.33 5.41
N VAL A 445 -20.81 -28.42 6.72
CA VAL A 445 -20.33 -27.45 7.74
C VAL A 445 -18.82 -27.25 7.68
N GLU A 446 -18.05 -28.31 7.41
CA GLU A 446 -16.59 -28.24 7.33
C GLU A 446 -16.12 -27.41 6.13
N MET A 447 -16.74 -27.60 4.96
CA MET A 447 -16.44 -26.83 3.74
C MET A 447 -16.74 -25.35 3.95
N TRP A 448 -17.90 -25.03 4.52
CA TRP A 448 -18.28 -23.64 4.83
C TRP A 448 -17.37 -23.00 5.87
N THR A 449 -16.96 -23.76 6.89
CA THR A 449 -16.00 -23.27 7.89
C THR A 449 -14.65 -22.93 7.26
N ILE A 450 -14.16 -23.76 6.33
CA ILE A 450 -12.93 -23.48 5.57
C ILE A 450 -13.08 -22.20 4.74
N ASP A 451 -14.21 -22.01 4.08
CA ASP A 451 -14.47 -20.83 3.26
C ASP A 451 -14.54 -19.53 4.08
N VAL A 452 -15.15 -19.57 5.27
CA VAL A 452 -15.17 -18.43 6.22
C VAL A 452 -13.76 -18.07 6.69
N VAL A 453 -12.94 -19.08 6.99
CA VAL A 453 -11.54 -18.87 7.40
C VAL A 453 -10.72 -18.29 6.24
N ARG A 454 -10.91 -18.79 5.01
CA ARG A 454 -10.28 -18.22 3.81
C ARG A 454 -10.69 -16.77 3.55
N ALA A 455 -11.96 -16.45 3.82
CA ALA A 455 -12.48 -15.08 3.75
C ALA A 455 -11.96 -14.17 4.88
N LYS A 456 -11.20 -14.70 5.85
CA LYS A 456 -10.63 -13.98 7.01
C LYS A 456 -11.69 -13.32 7.90
N LEU A 457 -12.92 -13.84 7.88
CA LEU A 457 -13.98 -13.37 8.77
C LEU A 457 -13.84 -13.97 10.17
N VAL A 458 -13.35 -15.20 10.25
CA VAL A 458 -13.11 -15.92 11.52
C VAL A 458 -11.79 -16.66 11.42
N GLU A 459 -11.03 -16.68 12.51
CA GLU A 459 -9.84 -17.50 12.67
C GLU A 459 -10.11 -18.51 13.78
N GLY A 460 -9.80 -19.78 13.53
CA GLY A 460 -10.10 -20.85 14.48
C GLY A 460 -9.56 -22.21 14.05
N ARG A 461 -9.87 -23.22 14.85
CA ARG A 461 -9.51 -24.62 14.62
C ARG A 461 -10.75 -25.49 14.64
N LEU A 462 -10.80 -26.44 13.71
CA LEU A 462 -11.88 -27.40 13.60
C LEU A 462 -11.56 -28.64 14.43
N SER A 463 -12.47 -29.05 15.33
CA SER A 463 -12.38 -30.30 16.08
C SER A 463 -13.44 -31.27 15.55
N GLN A 464 -13.05 -32.07 14.55
CA GLN A 464 -13.96 -33.01 13.88
C GLN A 464 -14.48 -34.10 14.82
N GLN A 465 -13.65 -34.60 15.74
CA GLN A 465 -14.04 -35.63 16.71
C GLN A 465 -15.14 -35.14 17.66
N GLN A 466 -15.03 -33.88 18.11
CA GLN A 466 -16.00 -33.27 19.02
C GLN A 466 -17.17 -32.62 18.27
N LYS A 467 -17.09 -32.49 16.94
CA LYS A 467 -18.03 -31.73 16.10
C LYS A 467 -18.20 -30.28 16.59
N VAL A 468 -17.08 -29.63 16.90
CA VAL A 468 -17.03 -28.25 17.42
C VAL A 468 -15.99 -27.45 16.64
N PHE A 469 -16.31 -26.19 16.36
CA PHE A 469 -15.36 -25.21 15.85
C PHE A 469 -14.87 -24.30 16.99
N LEU A 470 -13.56 -24.29 17.22
CA LEU A 470 -12.88 -23.49 18.23
C LEU A 470 -12.46 -22.15 17.63
N VAL A 471 -13.07 -21.07 18.09
CA VAL A 471 -12.84 -19.71 17.60
C VAL A 471 -11.64 -19.09 18.34
N HIS A 472 -10.66 -18.58 17.60
CA HIS A 472 -9.55 -17.81 18.16
C HIS A 472 -9.83 -16.31 18.08
N ARG A 473 -10.29 -15.85 16.91
CA ARG A 473 -10.57 -14.46 16.61
C ARG A 473 -11.75 -14.37 15.65
N THR A 474 -12.59 -13.36 15.83
CA THR A 474 -13.71 -13.05 14.93
C THR A 474 -13.64 -11.59 14.51
N THR A 475 -13.96 -11.33 13.25
CA THR A 475 -14.17 -9.97 12.73
C THR A 475 -15.62 -9.55 13.00
N TYR A 476 -15.81 -8.46 13.73
CA TYR A 476 -17.14 -7.86 13.93
C TYR A 476 -17.53 -7.09 12.68
N ARG A 477 -18.74 -7.31 12.17
CA ARG A 477 -19.27 -6.54 11.02
C ARG A 477 -19.60 -5.10 11.37
N VAL A 478 -20.14 -4.91 12.58
CA VAL A 478 -20.54 -3.63 13.13
C VAL A 478 -19.88 -3.49 14.48
N PHE A 479 -19.05 -2.47 14.60
CA PHE A 479 -18.37 -2.16 15.86
C PHE A 479 -19.04 -0.97 16.52
N GLY A 480 -20.02 -1.26 17.37
CA GLY A 480 -20.83 -0.26 18.07
C GLY A 480 -20.36 0.03 19.50
N GLU A 481 -21.16 0.82 20.20
CA GLU A 481 -20.86 1.28 21.56
C GLU A 481 -20.73 0.13 22.58
N LYS A 482 -21.52 -0.94 22.41
CA LYS A 482 -21.46 -2.13 23.29
C LYS A 482 -20.08 -2.79 23.21
N GLN A 483 -19.54 -2.93 22.00
CA GLN A 483 -18.22 -3.50 21.76
C GLN A 483 -17.12 -2.57 22.27
N TRP A 484 -17.28 -1.25 22.12
CA TRP A 484 -16.37 -0.27 22.73
C TRP A 484 -16.32 -0.37 24.26
N ARG A 485 -17.47 -0.53 24.92
CA ARG A 485 -17.54 -0.72 26.38
C ARG A 485 -16.88 -2.03 26.81
N GLU A 486 -17.12 -3.12 26.09
CA GLU A 486 -16.44 -4.40 26.36
C GLU A 486 -14.93 -4.30 26.17
N LEU A 487 -14.47 -3.62 25.12
CA LEU A 487 -13.05 -3.39 24.88
C LEU A 487 -12.42 -2.53 26.00
N ALA A 488 -13.09 -1.46 26.43
CA ALA A 488 -12.62 -0.61 27.52
C ALA A 488 -12.43 -1.41 28.81
N THR A 489 -13.43 -2.20 29.21
CA THR A 489 -13.35 -3.05 30.41
C THR A 489 -12.23 -4.09 30.33
N ARG A 490 -12.01 -4.72 29.16
CA ARG A 490 -10.88 -5.63 28.94
C ARG A 490 -9.53 -4.89 29.04
N ILE A 491 -9.41 -3.71 28.46
CA ILE A 491 -8.19 -2.89 28.54
C ILE A 491 -7.90 -2.48 29.99
N ASP A 492 -8.92 -2.11 30.76
CA ASP A 492 -8.76 -1.78 32.19
C ASP A 492 -8.29 -2.98 33.01
N GLN A 493 -8.81 -4.18 32.72
CA GLN A 493 -8.33 -5.42 33.32
C GLN A 493 -6.87 -5.69 32.95
N TYR A 494 -6.50 -5.54 31.67
CA TYR A 494 -5.10 -5.69 31.25
C TYR A 494 -4.18 -4.67 31.90
N LYS A 495 -4.62 -3.42 32.02
CA LYS A 495 -3.88 -2.37 32.71
C LYS A 495 -3.64 -2.74 34.18
N SER A 496 -4.68 -3.20 34.88
CA SER A 496 -4.57 -3.71 36.25
C SER A 496 -3.54 -4.85 36.36
N ILE A 497 -3.56 -5.82 35.44
CA ILE A 497 -2.60 -6.93 35.42
C ILE A 497 -1.17 -6.42 35.20
N VAL A 498 -0.96 -5.50 34.26
CA VAL A 498 0.36 -4.92 33.99
C VAL A 498 0.87 -4.11 35.18
N ASP A 499 0.00 -3.36 35.85
CA ASP A 499 0.34 -2.61 37.06
C ASP A 499 0.73 -3.55 38.21
N GLN A 500 -0.01 -4.66 38.40
CA GLN A 500 0.34 -5.70 39.37
C GLN A 500 1.69 -6.35 39.04
N LEU A 501 1.94 -6.70 37.77
CA LEU A 501 3.22 -7.25 37.33
C LEU A 501 4.37 -6.28 37.58
N ARG A 502 4.15 -4.98 37.34
CA ARG A 502 5.15 -3.93 37.61
C ARG A 502 5.49 -3.85 39.11
N VAL A 503 4.48 -3.95 39.98
CA VAL A 503 4.69 -3.97 41.44
C VAL A 503 5.46 -5.22 41.86
N VAL A 504 5.10 -6.39 41.34
CA VAL A 504 5.79 -7.66 41.62
C VAL A 504 7.24 -7.62 41.13
N LEU A 505 7.50 -7.10 39.94
CA LEU A 505 8.86 -6.96 39.40
C LEU A 505 9.70 -5.99 40.23
N ARG A 506 9.15 -4.84 40.65
CA ARG A 506 9.86 -3.89 41.51
C ARG A 506 10.16 -4.50 42.88
N LYS A 507 9.20 -5.25 43.46
CA LYS A 507 9.39 -5.96 44.71
C LYS A 507 10.47 -7.04 44.56
N GLY A 508 10.43 -7.83 43.50
CA GLY A 508 11.46 -8.83 43.19
C GLY A 508 12.85 -8.22 43.01
N GLN A 509 12.96 -7.06 42.36
CA GLN A 509 14.23 -6.32 42.25
C GLN A 509 14.75 -5.89 43.63
N SER A 510 13.90 -5.28 44.46
CA SER A 510 14.25 -4.86 45.81
C SER A 510 14.60 -6.04 46.72
N ASP A 511 13.89 -7.16 46.61
CA ASP A 511 14.17 -8.37 47.38
C ASP A 511 15.54 -8.95 46.99
N VAL A 512 15.89 -8.99 45.69
CA VAL A 512 17.21 -9.42 45.20
C VAL A 512 18.33 -8.48 45.66
N GLU A 513 18.11 -7.16 45.61
CA GLU A 513 19.05 -6.17 46.14
C GLU A 513 19.27 -6.37 47.65
N SER A 514 18.19 -6.54 48.41
CA SER A 514 18.26 -6.78 49.86
C SER A 514 18.95 -8.10 50.21
N GLN A 515 18.78 -9.15 49.39
CA GLN A 515 19.48 -10.42 49.56
C GLN A 515 20.97 -10.27 49.27
N ARG A 516 21.34 -9.57 48.19
CA ARG A 516 22.75 -9.26 47.88
C ARG A 516 23.41 -8.45 48.99
N GLU A 517 22.72 -7.45 49.53
CA GLU A 517 23.23 -6.66 50.65
C GLU A 517 23.42 -7.50 51.91
N ARG A 518 22.46 -8.40 52.23
CA ARG A 518 22.59 -9.33 53.37
C ARG A 518 23.75 -10.30 53.20
N GLU A 519 23.91 -10.87 52.01
CA GLU A 519 25.03 -11.77 51.68
C GLU A 519 26.37 -11.04 51.75
N GLN A 520 26.45 -9.80 51.27
CA GLN A 520 27.64 -8.95 51.40
C GLN A 520 27.96 -8.64 52.86
N GLN A 521 26.97 -8.23 53.66
CA GLN A 521 27.16 -7.98 55.10
C GLN A 521 27.58 -9.25 55.85
N GLU A 522 27.06 -10.42 55.49
CA GLU A 522 27.45 -11.69 56.10
C GLU A 522 28.89 -12.07 55.72
N LEU A 523 29.29 -11.84 54.46
CA LEU A 523 30.67 -12.03 54.01
C LEU A 523 31.64 -11.06 54.69
N GLU A 524 31.29 -9.78 54.81
CA GLU A 524 32.08 -8.78 55.53
C GLU A 524 32.22 -9.13 57.00
N ARG A 525 31.14 -9.59 57.65
CA ARG A 525 31.18 -10.06 59.05
C ARG A 525 32.07 -11.29 59.22
N LYS A 526 32.04 -12.23 58.27
CA LYS A 526 32.93 -13.41 58.25
C LYS A 526 34.40 -13.00 58.04
N LEU A 527 34.67 -12.01 57.18
CA LEU A 527 36.00 -11.48 56.94
C LEU A 527 36.56 -10.73 58.16
N ALA A 528 35.74 -9.90 58.81
CA ALA A 528 36.11 -9.19 60.04
C ALA A 528 36.31 -10.13 61.23
N GLY A 529 35.49 -11.19 61.35
CA GLY A 529 35.65 -12.23 62.37
C GLY A 529 36.90 -13.08 62.18
N ALA A 530 37.32 -13.34 60.92
CA ALA A 530 38.57 -14.02 60.62
C ALA A 530 39.82 -13.18 60.95
N GLY A 531 39.70 -11.84 60.96
CA GLY A 531 40.79 -10.92 61.32
C GLY A 531 41.09 -10.78 62.82
N ILE A 532 40.21 -11.25 63.71
CA ILE A 532 40.37 -11.15 65.18
C ILE A 532 40.88 -12.47 65.80
N SER A 533 40.92 -13.57 65.04
CA SER A 533 41.31 -14.91 65.52
C SER A 533 42.81 -15.23 65.39
N SER A 534 43.69 -14.25 65.19
CA SER A 534 45.15 -14.46 65.16
C SER A 534 45.86 -13.72 66.29
N GLY A 535 45.60 -14.08 67.55
CA GLY A 535 46.39 -13.58 68.66
C GLY A 535 45.91 -14.04 70.04
N GLN A 536 46.72 -14.90 70.67
CA GLN A 536 46.61 -15.44 72.04
C GLN A 536 45.55 -16.53 72.23
N GLY A 537 45.89 -17.79 72.52
CA GLY A 537 46.92 -18.23 73.47
C GLY A 537 46.16 -18.84 74.65
N GLY A 538 46.00 -20.16 74.64
CA GLY A 538 44.95 -20.86 75.38
C GLY A 538 45.12 -20.95 76.88
N GLU A 539 44.04 -21.36 77.55
CA GLU A 539 44.12 -22.04 78.83
C GLU A 539 42.89 -22.92 79.09
N ARG A 540 43.15 -24.16 79.51
CA ARG A 540 42.17 -25.14 79.98
C ARG A 540 41.51 -24.64 81.27
N ARG A 541 40.17 -24.69 81.38
CA ARG A 541 39.53 -25.06 82.65
C ARG A 541 38.04 -25.43 82.52
N ARG A 542 37.79 -26.70 82.85
CA ARG A 542 36.68 -27.29 83.63
C ARG A 542 35.25 -26.76 83.45
N LEU A 543 34.37 -27.69 83.07
CA LEU A 543 32.95 -27.74 83.41
C LEU A 543 32.69 -27.37 84.88
N PRO A 544 31.55 -26.72 85.16
CA PRO A 544 30.51 -27.47 85.87
C PRO A 544 29.10 -27.29 85.31
N LEU A 545 28.24 -28.19 85.78
CA LEU A 545 26.82 -28.36 85.49
C LEU A 545 25.95 -27.10 85.69
N LYS A 546 24.88 -27.10 84.89
CA LYS A 546 23.60 -26.40 84.98
C LYS A 546 23.11 -26.09 86.40
N PRO A 547 22.35 -24.99 86.55
CA PRO A 547 21.01 -25.17 87.10
C PRO A 547 19.92 -24.50 86.23
N ARG A 548 18.73 -25.11 86.29
CA ARG A 548 17.45 -24.53 85.88
C ARG A 548 17.13 -23.31 86.76
N THR A 549 16.41 -22.34 86.22
CA THR A 549 15.14 -21.86 86.81
C THR A 549 14.32 -21.14 85.74
N ASP A 550 13.02 -21.40 85.80
CA ASP A 550 11.93 -20.66 85.17
C ASP A 550 11.75 -19.27 85.82
N GLU A 551 10.89 -18.45 85.21
CA GLU A 551 10.27 -17.19 85.67
C GLU A 551 10.69 -15.88 84.97
N ASP A 552 9.67 -15.36 84.26
CA ASP A 552 9.14 -14.00 84.26
C ASP A 552 9.86 -12.83 83.55
N ASP A 553 8.99 -12.16 82.76
CA ASP A 553 9.03 -10.86 82.07
C ASP A 553 9.78 -10.68 80.74
#